data_AF-A0A1A8UF42-F1
#
_entry.id   AF-A0A1A8UF42-F1
#
_cell.length_a   1.000
_cell.length_b   1.000
_cell.length_c   1.000
_cell.angle_alpha   90.00
_cell.angle_beta   90.00
_cell.angle_gamma   90.00
#
_symmetry.space_group_name_H-M   'P 1'
#
loop_
_entity.id
_entity.type
_entity.pdbx_description
1 polymer ?
#
loop_
_entity_poly.entity_id
_entity_poly.type
_entity_poly.pdbx_seq_one_letter_code
_entity_poly.pdbx_strand_id
1 'polypeptide(L)'
;MAKITAYKEKMKELSVLSLICSCFYPESRNKLVCEFEDMEVKPIDKRASGQAFEVILKPLSPVSEAAHNLLSPPKRDISLEDIEKKLEAAEERRRYQEAQVLKSLAEKREHERDVLLKAMEENSN
;
A
#
# COMPACT_ATOMS: atom_id res chain seq x y z
N MET A 1 24.54 -42.88 25.48
CA MET A 1 25.45 -41.75 25.19
C MET A 1 26.31 -42.00 23.94
N ALA A 2 27.15 -43.05 23.86
CA ALA A 2 28.07 -43.27 22.73
C ALA A 2 27.42 -43.36 21.32
N LYS A 3 26.22 -43.97 21.20
CA LYS A 3 25.52 -44.11 19.90
C LYS A 3 25.06 -42.79 19.29
N ILE A 4 24.66 -41.83 20.13
CA ILE A 4 24.18 -40.51 19.67
C ILE A 4 25.35 -39.66 19.17
N THR A 5 26.49 -39.74 19.85
CA THR A 5 27.72 -39.06 19.43
C THR A 5 28.22 -39.60 18.08
N ALA A 6 28.28 -40.93 17.93
CA ALA A 6 28.68 -41.56 16.67
C ALA A 6 27.71 -41.27 15.51
N TYR A 7 26.40 -41.25 15.79
CA TYR A 7 25.39 -40.83 14.80
C TYR A 7 25.58 -39.36 14.40
N LYS A 8 25.81 -38.46 15.36
CA LYS A 8 26.08 -37.04 15.08
C LYS A 8 27.33 -36.85 14.22
N GLU A 9 28.36 -37.66 14.41
CA GLU A 9 29.57 -37.65 13.55
C GLU A 9 29.27 -38.18 12.14
N LYS A 10 28.54 -39.30 12.02
CA LYS A 10 28.13 -39.84 10.72
C LYS A 10 27.23 -38.88 9.93
N MET A 11 26.37 -38.12 10.61
CA MET A 11 25.52 -37.11 9.97
C MET A 11 26.30 -35.87 9.52
N LYS A 12 27.51 -35.63 10.04
CA LYS A 12 28.42 -34.58 9.53
C LYS A 12 29.13 -35.00 8.24
N GLU A 13 29.37 -36.30 8.07
CA GLU A 13 29.98 -36.89 6.86
C GLU A 13 28.99 -36.99 5.69
N LEU A 14 27.68 -36.97 5.96
CA LEU A 14 26.65 -36.88 4.92
C LEU A 14 26.56 -35.43 4.42
N SER A 15 27.12 -35.24 3.23
CA SER A 15 27.27 -33.97 2.52
C SER A 15 26.00 -33.10 2.51
N VAL A 16 26.23 -31.79 2.48
CA VAL A 16 25.34 -30.61 2.58
C VAL A 16 24.64 -30.35 3.91
N LEU A 17 24.26 -31.34 4.73
CA LEU A 17 23.54 -31.06 5.98
C LEU A 17 24.37 -30.25 7.00
N SER A 18 25.68 -30.46 7.01
CA SER A 18 26.64 -29.65 7.78
C SER A 18 26.71 -28.18 7.31
N LEU A 19 26.36 -27.89 6.05
CA LEU A 19 26.34 -26.56 5.45
C LEU A 19 25.01 -25.81 5.64
N ILE A 20 23.94 -26.47 6.10
CA ILE A 20 22.63 -25.81 6.34
C ILE A 20 22.20 -25.79 7.80
N CYS A 21 22.72 -26.69 8.65
CA CYS A 21 22.33 -26.74 10.06
C CYS A 21 23.50 -26.42 11.01
N SER A 22 23.44 -25.26 11.67
CA SER A 22 24.43 -24.78 12.65
C SER A 22 24.54 -25.65 13.91
N CYS A 23 23.55 -26.52 14.17
CA CYS A 23 23.55 -27.44 15.31
C CYS A 23 24.66 -28.51 15.24
N PHE A 24 25.22 -28.77 14.05
CA PHE A 24 26.28 -29.76 13.84
C PHE A 24 27.69 -29.16 13.96
N TYR A 25 27.87 -27.90 13.56
CA TYR A 25 29.11 -27.14 13.73
C TYR A 25 28.79 -25.72 14.25
N PRO A 26 28.76 -25.53 15.58
CA PRO A 26 28.51 -24.21 16.17
C PRO A 26 29.66 -23.23 15.95
N GLU A 27 30.85 -23.73 15.64
CA GLU A 27 32.05 -22.94 15.36
C GLU A 27 32.41 -23.02 13.88
N SER A 28 32.67 -21.84 13.28
CA SER A 28 33.21 -21.58 11.93
C SER A 28 32.25 -21.27 10.76
N ARG A 29 31.13 -20.58 11.00
CA ARG A 29 30.50 -19.75 9.93
C ARG A 29 30.89 -18.28 9.95
N ASN A 30 31.70 -17.85 10.92
CA ASN A 30 32.25 -16.50 10.94
C ASN A 30 33.35 -16.26 9.90
N LYS A 31 33.81 -17.31 9.17
CA LYS A 31 34.89 -17.20 8.16
C LYS A 31 34.42 -17.19 6.70
N LEU A 32 33.13 -17.31 6.40
CA LEU A 32 32.60 -17.07 5.05
C LEU A 32 32.28 -15.59 4.78
N VAL A 33 32.65 -14.72 5.73
CA VAL A 33 32.54 -13.25 5.60
C VAL A 33 33.83 -12.65 5.00
N CYS A 34 34.82 -13.49 4.68
CA CYS A 34 36.09 -13.05 4.09
C CYS A 34 36.05 -13.36 2.57
N GLU A 35 36.24 -12.34 1.73
CA GLU A 35 36.23 -12.36 0.25
C GLU A 35 34.91 -12.06 -0.48
N PHE A 36 34.12 -11.12 0.03
CA PHE A 36 33.42 -10.21 -0.88
C PHE A 36 33.91 -8.80 -0.56
N GLU A 37 34.87 -8.29 -1.34
CA GLU A 37 35.40 -6.90 -1.20
C GLU A 37 34.29 -5.83 -1.28
N ASP A 38 33.11 -6.21 -1.78
CA ASP A 38 31.97 -5.31 -2.02
C ASP A 38 30.83 -5.40 -0.96
N MET A 39 30.94 -6.21 0.11
CA MET A 39 29.84 -6.37 1.09
C MET A 39 30.12 -5.70 2.44
N GLU A 40 29.38 -4.63 2.75
CA GLU A 40 29.36 -3.94 4.05
C GLU A 40 28.06 -4.25 4.82
N VAL A 41 28.16 -4.54 6.12
CA VAL A 41 26.99 -4.78 6.98
C VAL A 41 26.94 -3.73 8.09
N LYS A 42 25.90 -2.90 8.11
CA LYS A 42 25.68 -1.88 9.14
C LYS A 42 24.60 -2.34 10.13
N PRO A 43 24.90 -2.46 11.43
CA PRO A 43 23.89 -2.80 12.42
C PRO A 43 22.87 -1.66 12.55
N ILE A 44 21.57 -1.99 12.55
CA ILE A 44 20.49 -1.01 12.76
C ILE A 44 20.04 -1.07 14.21
N ASP A 45 19.46 -2.20 14.62
CA ASP A 45 18.83 -2.34 15.93
C ASP A 45 18.85 -3.77 16.44
N LYS A 46 18.88 -3.92 17.77
CA LYS A 46 18.71 -5.22 18.43
C LYS A 46 17.65 -5.11 19.50
N ARG A 47 16.66 -5.99 19.43
CA ARG A 47 15.56 -6.09 20.38
C ARG A 47 15.41 -7.54 20.86
N ALA A 48 14.65 -7.76 21.94
CA ALA A 48 14.44 -9.10 22.48
C ALA A 48 13.87 -10.09 21.45
N SER A 49 13.12 -9.59 20.46
CA SER A 49 12.54 -10.41 19.40
C SER A 49 13.45 -10.62 18.17
N GLY A 50 14.67 -10.08 18.14
CA GLY A 50 15.58 -10.24 16.99
C GLY A 50 16.55 -9.09 16.75
N GLN A 51 17.26 -9.18 15.62
CA GLN A 51 18.28 -8.21 15.21
C GLN A 51 18.00 -7.72 13.79
N ALA A 52 18.19 -6.43 13.55
CA ALA A 52 18.07 -5.76 12.27
C ALA A 52 19.42 -5.18 11.86
N PHE A 53 19.76 -5.31 10.58
CA PHE A 53 20.97 -4.80 9.98
C PHE A 53 20.72 -4.47 8.51
N GLU A 54 21.46 -3.50 7.99
CA GLU A 54 21.53 -3.13 6.59
C GLU A 54 22.71 -3.86 5.94
N VAL A 55 22.50 -4.42 4.74
CA VAL A 55 23.55 -5.06 3.95
C VAL A 55 23.71 -4.25 2.67
N ILE A 56 24.90 -3.69 2.47
CA ILE A 56 25.28 -2.88 1.31
C ILE A 56 26.22 -3.74 0.47
N LEU A 57 25.74 -4.18 -0.70
CA LEU A 57 26.54 -4.97 -1.65
C LEU A 57 27.27 -4.11 -2.69
N LYS A 58 26.85 -2.84 -2.82
CA LYS A 58 27.50 -1.79 -3.63
C LYS A 58 27.16 -0.45 -2.98
N PRO A 59 28.15 0.45 -2.75
CA PRO A 59 27.84 1.79 -2.29
C PRO A 59 26.93 2.49 -3.29
N LEU A 60 25.96 3.23 -2.79
CA LEU A 60 24.99 3.94 -3.63
C LEU A 60 25.76 4.88 -4.57
N SER A 61 25.61 4.67 -5.88
CA SER A 61 26.24 5.56 -6.87
C SER A 61 25.73 6.98 -6.63
N PRO A 62 26.60 8.02 -6.59
CA PRO A 62 26.21 9.41 -6.29
C PRO A 62 25.13 10.00 -7.20
N VAL A 63 24.78 9.31 -8.28
CA VAL A 63 23.86 9.77 -9.34
C VAL A 63 22.47 9.12 -9.22
N SER A 64 22.28 8.09 -8.38
CA SER A 64 21.09 7.22 -8.43
C SER A 64 19.96 7.55 -7.44
N GLU A 65 20.07 8.61 -6.64
CA GLU A 65 19.05 8.90 -5.61
C GLU A 65 17.84 9.69 -6.17
N ALA A 66 17.93 10.24 -7.39
CA ALA A 66 16.92 11.16 -7.92
C ALA A 66 15.87 10.54 -8.86
N ALA A 67 16.04 9.30 -9.34
CA ALA A 67 15.35 8.89 -10.57
C ALA A 67 14.07 8.03 -10.39
N HIS A 68 13.66 7.66 -9.17
CA HIS A 68 12.52 6.73 -8.99
C HIS A 68 11.38 7.29 -8.15
N ASN A 69 11.49 8.53 -7.69
CA ASN A 69 10.32 9.23 -7.19
C ASN A 69 9.56 9.73 -8.42
N LEU A 70 8.55 8.97 -8.86
CA LEU A 70 7.44 9.56 -9.58
C LEU A 70 7.03 10.76 -8.72
N LEU A 71 7.34 11.97 -9.19
CA LEU A 71 7.03 13.21 -8.52
C LEU A 71 5.52 13.24 -8.33
N SER A 72 5.06 12.72 -7.19
CA SER A 72 3.73 13.01 -6.70
C SER A 72 3.64 14.53 -6.72
N PRO A 73 2.60 15.12 -7.34
CA PRO A 73 2.41 16.55 -7.31
C PRO A 73 2.64 17.03 -5.88
N PRO A 74 3.44 18.09 -5.65
CA PRO A 74 3.83 18.50 -4.31
C PRO A 74 2.58 18.52 -3.44
N LYS A 75 2.59 17.69 -2.40
CA LYS A 75 1.50 17.62 -1.42
C LYS A 75 1.46 18.99 -0.77
N ARG A 76 0.66 19.90 -1.33
CA ARG A 76 0.26 21.09 -0.60
C ARG A 76 -0.48 20.58 0.62
N ASP A 77 -0.14 21.09 1.79
CA ASP A 77 -0.90 20.81 2.99
C ASP A 77 -2.31 21.35 2.79
N ILE A 78 -3.26 20.46 2.55
CA ILE A 78 -4.68 20.81 2.39
C ILE A 78 -5.22 20.98 3.81
N SER A 79 -5.74 22.17 4.12
CA SER A 79 -6.36 22.44 5.43
C SER A 79 -7.69 21.69 5.58
N LEU A 80 -8.17 21.51 6.82
CA LEU A 80 -9.50 20.94 7.07
C LEU A 80 -10.59 21.73 6.33
N GLU A 81 -10.49 23.05 6.34
CA GLU A 81 -11.44 23.97 5.70
C GLU A 81 -11.47 23.80 4.17
N ASP A 82 -10.31 23.58 3.54
CA ASP A 82 -10.24 23.28 2.10
C ASP A 82 -10.88 21.92 1.75
N ILE A 83 -10.82 20.94 2.65
CA ILE A 83 -11.48 19.64 2.48
C ILE A 83 -12.99 19.82 2.59
N GLU A 84 -13.46 20.48 3.64
CA GLU A 84 -14.88 20.75 3.88
C GLU A 84 -15.51 21.51 2.71
N LYS A 85 -14.85 22.56 2.23
CA LYS A 85 -15.31 23.34 1.08
C LYS A 85 -15.42 22.50 -0.20
N LYS A 86 -14.49 21.55 -0.43
CA LYS A 86 -14.57 20.64 -1.58
C LYS A 86 -15.72 19.65 -1.46
N LEU A 87 -16.00 19.17 -0.24
CA LEU A 87 -17.13 18.28 0.04
C LEU A 87 -18.47 19.02 -0.15
N GLU A 88 -18.59 20.23 0.38
CA GLU A 88 -19.78 21.07 0.23
C GLU A 88 -20.05 21.38 -1.25
N ALA A 89 -19.02 21.80 -2.01
CA ALA A 89 -19.17 22.05 -3.44
C ALA A 89 -19.63 20.80 -4.22
N ALA A 90 -19.23 19.60 -3.79
CA ALA A 90 -19.71 18.35 -4.38
C ALA A 90 -21.17 18.07 -4.02
N GLU A 91 -21.59 18.41 -2.80
CA GLU A 91 -22.97 18.29 -2.36
C GLU A 91 -23.90 19.28 -3.07
N GLU A 92 -23.49 20.54 -3.25
CA GLU A 92 -24.26 21.52 -4.00
C GLU A 92 -24.52 21.06 -5.44
N ARG A 93 -23.51 20.49 -6.11
CA ARG A 93 -23.68 19.93 -7.46
C ARG A 93 -24.72 18.79 -7.50
N ARG A 94 -24.72 17.92 -6.49
CA ARG A 94 -25.73 16.86 -6.36
C ARG A 94 -27.13 17.43 -6.13
N ARG A 95 -27.28 18.34 -5.16
CA ARG A 95 -28.56 19.01 -4.86
C ARG A 95 -29.10 19.77 -6.07
N TYR A 96 -28.23 20.42 -6.83
CA TYR A 96 -28.60 21.13 -8.06
C TYR A 96 -29.20 20.19 -9.12
N GLN A 97 -28.56 19.05 -9.35
CA GLN A 97 -29.08 18.04 -10.30
C GLN A 97 -30.44 17.49 -9.83
N GLU A 98 -30.56 17.16 -8.54
CA GLU A 98 -31.82 16.71 -7.96
C GLU A 98 -32.92 17.76 -8.11
N ALA A 99 -32.62 19.04 -7.85
CA ALA A 99 -33.57 20.14 -8.02
C ALA A 99 -34.02 20.31 -9.48
N GLN A 100 -33.10 20.17 -10.45
CA GLN A 100 -33.47 20.21 -11.88
C GLN A 100 -34.41 19.07 -12.26
N VAL A 101 -34.13 17.85 -11.79
CA VAL A 101 -35.00 16.69 -12.04
C VAL A 101 -36.38 16.93 -11.43
N LEU A 102 -36.44 17.35 -10.16
CA LEU A 102 -37.70 17.65 -9.48
C LEU A 102 -38.50 18.74 -10.18
N LYS A 103 -37.84 19.80 -10.66
CA LYS A 103 -38.48 20.85 -11.45
C LYS A 103 -39.12 20.29 -12.72
N SER A 104 -38.38 19.50 -13.50
CA SER A 104 -38.91 18.90 -14.73
C SER A 104 -40.10 17.97 -14.48
N LEU A 105 -40.10 17.25 -13.35
CA LEU A 105 -41.22 16.39 -12.95
C LEU A 105 -42.45 17.21 -12.51
N ALA A 106 -42.24 18.35 -11.83
CA ALA A 106 -43.31 19.25 -11.44
C ALA A 106 -43.99 19.87 -12.67
N GLU A 107 -43.20 20.33 -13.64
CA GLU A 107 -43.69 20.88 -14.92
C GLU A 107 -44.53 19.84 -15.68
N LYS A 108 -44.09 18.58 -15.74
CA LYS A 108 -44.88 17.50 -16.37
C LYS A 108 -46.21 17.27 -15.66
N ARG A 109 -46.22 17.23 -14.33
CA ARG A 109 -47.45 17.07 -13.55
C ARG A 109 -48.41 18.23 -13.71
N GLU A 110 -47.90 19.45 -13.88
CA GLU A 110 -48.72 20.62 -14.18
C GLU A 110 -49.36 20.51 -15.56
N HIS A 111 -48.58 20.16 -16.57
CA HIS A 111 -49.09 19.95 -17.91
C HIS A 111 -50.18 18.87 -17.96
N GLU A 112 -50.01 17.76 -17.25
CA GLU A 112 -51.04 16.70 -17.13
C GLU A 112 -52.36 17.23 -16.54
N ARG A 113 -52.29 18.11 -15.52
CA ARG A 113 -53.49 18.74 -14.93
C ARG A 113 -54.17 19.69 -15.91
N ASP A 114 -53.39 20.51 -16.61
CA ASP A 114 -53.92 21.48 -17.57
C ASP A 114 -54.63 20.80 -18.74
N VAL A 115 -54.05 19.70 -19.24
CA VAL A 115 -54.67 18.89 -20.30
C VAL A 115 -56.00 18.31 -19.82
N LEU A 116 -56.06 17.78 -18.60
CA LEU A 116 -57.30 17.23 -18.05
C LEU A 116 -58.38 18.30 -17.87
N LEU A 117 -58.00 19.46 -17.33
CA LEU A 117 -58.93 20.58 -17.13
C LEU A 117 -59.49 21.07 -18.48
N LYS A 118 -58.62 21.24 -19.47
CA LYS A 118 -59.02 21.66 -20.82
C LYS A 118 -59.97 20.66 -21.48
N ALA A 119 -59.71 19.35 -21.32
CA ALA A 119 -60.60 18.31 -21.84
C ALA A 119 -61.99 18.35 -21.19
N MET A 120 -62.07 18.69 -19.90
CA MET A 120 -63.35 18.88 -19.21
C MET A 120 -64.10 20.12 -19.71
N GLU A 121 -63.39 21.24 -19.91
CA GLU A 121 -63.98 22.48 -20.45
C GLU A 121 -64.53 22.27 -21.86
N GLU A 122 -63.76 21.63 -22.76
CA GLU A 122 -64.16 21.34 -24.14
C GLU A 122 -65.37 20.39 -24.23
N ASN A 123 -65.55 19.47 -23.27
CA ASN A 123 -66.72 18.58 -23.21
C ASN A 123 -68.02 19.34 -22.82
N SER A 124 -67.88 20.42 -22.07
CA SER A 124 -69.00 21.21 -21.53
C SER A 124 -69.48 22.35 -22.42
N ASN A 125 -68.88 22.51 -23.62
CA ASN A 125 -69.13 23.58 -24.58
C ASN A 125 -69.71 23.04 -25.89
#